data_AF-A0A534A3M3-F1
#
_entry.id   AF-A0A534A3M3-F1
#
_cell.length_a   1.000
_cell.length_b   1.000
_cell.length_c   1.000
_cell.angle_alpha   90.00
_cell.angle_beta   90.00
_cell.angle_gamma   90.00
#
_symmetry.space_group_name_H-M   'P 1'
#
loop_
_entity.id
_entity.type
_entity.pdbx_description
1 polymer ?
#
loop_
_entity_poly.entity_id
_entity_poly.type
_entity_poly.pdbx_seq_one_letter_code
_entity_poly.pdbx_strand_id
1 'polypeptide(L)'
;MGKPLAQWFVFCLVVSLACACIDGHTLAMGTPYMQVFCVTGMAAFLAYGFYTVPHGIWWGQPWGAVAIDMLDGLIYALVTAGTFGWLWPR
;
A
#
# COMPACT_ATOMS: atom_id res chain seq x y z
N MET A 1 17.77 1.48 16.14
CA MET A 1 16.34 1.31 15.78
C MET A 1 15.72 2.56 15.16
N GLY A 2 16.09 3.79 15.54
CA GLY A 2 15.45 5.00 14.97
C GLY A 2 15.64 5.22 13.45
N LYS A 3 16.84 4.97 12.91
CA LYS A 3 17.13 5.14 11.47
C LYS A 3 16.25 4.29 10.54
N PRO A 4 16.15 2.95 10.71
CA PRO A 4 15.30 2.14 9.83
C PRO A 4 13.81 2.47 10.00
N LEU A 5 13.37 2.84 11.20
CA LEU A 5 11.99 3.28 11.42
C LEU A 5 11.67 4.58 10.67
N ALA A 6 12.59 5.55 10.67
CA ALA A 6 12.43 6.79 9.92
C ALA A 6 12.43 6.53 8.40
N GLN A 7 13.31 5.66 7.90
CA GLN A 7 13.33 5.28 6.48
C GLN A 7 12.02 4.60 6.06
N TRP A 8 11.52 3.68 6.89
CA TRP A 8 10.25 3.02 6.68
C TRP A 8 9.07 4.01 6.68
N PHE A 9 9.04 4.95 7.62
CA PHE A 9 8.00 5.98 7.66
C PHE A 9 8.01 6.86 6.41
N VAL A 10 9.20 7.30 5.95
CA VAL A 10 9.34 8.05 4.69
C VAL A 10 8.87 7.22 3.50
N PHE A 11 9.20 5.92 3.48
CA PHE A 11 8.71 5.01 2.44
C PHE A 11 7.18 4.95 2.41
N CYS A 12 6.51 4.84 3.57
CA CYS A 12 5.05 4.89 3.63
C CYS A 12 4.49 6.19 3.05
N LEU A 13 5.10 7.35 3.36
CA LEU A 13 4.67 8.64 2.80
C LEU A 13 4.82 8.68 1.28
N VAL A 14 5.92 8.16 0.73
CA VAL A 14 6.15 8.10 -0.71
C VAL A 14 5.10 7.23 -1.40
N VAL A 15 4.80 6.05 -0.85
CA VAL A 15 3.76 5.16 -1.38
C VAL A 15 2.38 5.82 -1.30
N SER A 16 2.04 6.46 -0.17
CA SER A 16 0.77 7.19 -0.03
C SER A 16 0.65 8.36 -1.00
N LEU A 17 1.74 9.08 -1.29
CA LEU A 17 1.75 10.15 -2.29
C LEU A 17 1.51 9.60 -3.70
N ALA A 18 2.13 8.46 -4.04
CA ALA A 18 1.88 7.78 -5.31
C ALA A 18 0.42 7.34 -5.44
N CYS A 19 -0.16 6.78 -4.37
CA CYS A 19 -1.59 6.45 -4.33
C CYS A 19 -2.46 7.70 -4.53
N ALA A 20 -2.17 8.81 -3.83
CA ALA A 20 -2.89 10.06 -4.01
C ALA A 20 -2.83 10.59 -5.44
N CYS A 21 -1.69 10.45 -6.11
CA CYS A 21 -1.55 10.80 -7.51
C CYS A 21 -2.45 9.93 -8.39
N ILE A 22 -2.42 8.61 -8.21
CA ILE A 22 -3.27 7.67 -8.95
C ILE A 22 -4.74 7.99 -8.72
N ASP A 23 -5.16 8.06 -7.47
CA ASP A 23 -6.56 8.28 -7.08
C ASP A 23 -7.05 9.64 -7.57
N GLY A 24 -6.24 10.70 -7.46
CA GLY A 24 -6.58 12.04 -7.92
C GLY A 24 -6.79 12.16 -9.44
N HIS A 25 -6.22 11.24 -10.23
CA HIS A 25 -6.41 11.20 -11.69
C HIS A 25 -7.46 10.18 -12.14
N THR A 26 -7.89 9.27 -11.26
CA THR A 26 -8.78 8.16 -11.63
C THR A 26 -10.15 8.24 -10.97
N LEU A 27 -10.29 8.98 -9.88
CA LEU A 27 -11.50 9.07 -9.07
C LEU A 27 -11.99 10.52 -8.98
N ALA A 28 -13.30 10.72 -9.17
CA ALA A 28 -13.92 12.03 -9.04
C ALA A 28 -14.23 12.38 -7.57
N MET A 29 -14.47 13.67 -7.28
CA MET A 29 -15.09 14.08 -6.02
C MET A 29 -16.46 13.40 -5.87
N GLY A 30 -16.80 12.98 -4.66
CA GLY A 30 -18.03 12.25 -4.37
C GLY A 30 -17.98 10.74 -4.71
N THR A 31 -16.82 10.22 -5.14
CA THR A 31 -16.65 8.77 -5.38
C THR A 31 -16.98 7.97 -4.12
N PRO A 32 -17.79 6.89 -4.22
CA PRO A 32 -18.14 6.07 -3.07
C PRO A 32 -16.92 5.47 -2.37
N TYR A 33 -16.96 5.41 -1.03
CA TYR A 33 -15.89 4.88 -0.18
C TYR A 33 -15.27 3.57 -0.71
N MET A 34 -16.11 2.58 -1.06
CA MET A 34 -15.65 1.26 -1.45
C MET A 34 -14.85 1.27 -2.75
N GLN A 35 -15.17 2.21 -3.65
CA GLN A 35 -14.45 2.35 -4.92
C GLN A 35 -13.07 2.97 -4.69
N VAL A 36 -12.98 4.01 -3.86
CA VAL A 36 -11.69 4.58 -3.41
C VAL A 36 -10.87 3.49 -2.71
N PHE A 37 -11.47 2.79 -1.76
CA PHE A 37 -10.82 1.72 -1.01
C PHE A 37 -10.21 0.64 -1.91
N CYS A 38 -10.95 0.21 -2.95
CA CYS A 38 -10.47 -0.82 -3.87
C CYS A 38 -9.26 -0.34 -4.70
N VAL A 39 -9.35 0.87 -5.27
CA VAL A 39 -8.28 1.42 -6.14
C VAL A 39 -7.04 1.75 -5.31
N THR A 40 -7.18 2.53 -4.24
CA THR A 40 -6.06 2.86 -3.35
C THR A 40 -5.46 1.60 -2.72
N GLY A 41 -6.30 0.66 -2.29
CA GLY A 41 -5.86 -0.57 -1.64
C GLY A 41 -5.05 -1.46 -2.57
N MET A 42 -5.48 -1.63 -3.82
CA MET A 42 -4.71 -2.38 -4.80
C MET A 42 -3.38 -1.70 -5.13
N ALA A 43 -3.39 -0.38 -5.33
CA ALA A 43 -2.17 0.39 -5.61
C ALA A 43 -1.16 0.29 -4.46
N ALA A 44 -1.62 0.47 -3.22
CA ALA A 44 -0.78 0.34 -2.03
C ALA A 44 -0.30 -1.10 -1.82
N PHE A 45 -1.12 -2.11 -2.11
CA PHE A 45 -0.76 -3.51 -1.93
C PHE A 45 0.31 -3.97 -2.92
N LEU A 46 0.31 -3.45 -4.14
CA LEU A 46 1.37 -3.69 -5.11
C LEU A 46 2.73 -3.18 -4.59
N ALA A 47 2.75 -2.07 -3.85
CA ALA A 47 3.98 -1.50 -3.28
C ALA A 47 4.41 -2.17 -1.96
N TYR A 48 3.49 -2.34 -1.01
CA TYR A 48 3.80 -2.87 0.31
C TYR A 48 3.86 -4.40 0.37
N GLY A 49 3.04 -5.11 -0.40
CA GLY A 49 2.93 -6.57 -0.35
C GLY A 49 3.72 -7.25 -1.46
N PHE A 50 3.45 -6.90 -2.73
CA PHE A 50 4.04 -7.64 -3.85
C PHE A 50 5.56 -7.47 -4.02
N TYR A 51 6.19 -6.51 -3.34
CA TYR A 51 7.64 -6.34 -3.40
C TYR A 51 8.41 -7.60 -2.94
N THR A 52 7.84 -8.40 -2.03
CA THR A 52 8.51 -9.60 -1.50
C THR A 52 8.48 -10.79 -2.46
N VAL A 53 7.62 -10.79 -3.49
CA VAL A 53 7.49 -11.91 -4.44
C VAL A 53 8.80 -12.13 -5.24
N PRO A 54 9.43 -11.08 -5.81
CA PRO A 54 10.78 -11.19 -6.38
C PRO A 54 11.81 -11.82 -5.44
N HIS A 55 11.72 -11.59 -4.12
CA HIS A 55 12.62 -12.21 -3.14
C HIS A 55 12.44 -13.72 -3.02
N GLY A 56 11.20 -14.21 -3.10
CA GLY A 56 10.93 -15.65 -3.19
C GLY A 56 11.43 -16.28 -4.49
N ILE A 57 11.29 -15.57 -5.61
CA ILE A 57 11.65 -16.09 -6.95
C ILE A 57 13.17 -16.09 -7.16
N TRP A 58 13.83 -14.94 -6.97
CA TRP A 58 15.22 -14.73 -7.39
C TRP A 58 16.23 -14.91 -6.25
N TRP A 59 15.85 -14.55 -5.03
CA TRP A 59 16.74 -14.56 -3.86
C TRP A 59 16.55 -15.77 -2.95
N GLY A 60 15.66 -16.71 -3.31
CA GLY A 60 15.45 -17.95 -2.58
C GLY A 60 14.86 -17.76 -1.18
N GLN A 61 14.18 -16.64 -0.91
CA GLN A 61 13.51 -16.42 0.36
C GLN A 61 12.43 -17.51 0.58
N PRO A 62 12.36 -18.14 1.77
CA PRO A 62 11.33 -19.15 2.03
C PRO A 62 9.93 -18.57 1.82
N TRP A 63 9.08 -19.29 1.07
CA TRP A 63 7.73 -18.82 0.74
C TRP A 63 6.84 -18.55 1.96
N GLY A 64 7.09 -19.22 3.08
CA GLY A 64 6.42 -18.88 4.35
C GLY A 64 6.77 -17.48 4.86
N ALA A 65 8.03 -17.05 4.71
CA ALA A 65 8.45 -15.69 5.07
C ALA A 65 7.87 -14.67 4.09
N VAL A 66 7.90 -14.97 2.78
CA VAL A 66 7.26 -14.12 1.75
C VAL A 66 5.77 -13.94 2.03
N ALA A 67 5.06 -15.00 2.43
CA ALA A 67 3.63 -14.91 2.76
C ALA A 67 3.36 -14.03 3.99
N ILE A 68 4.23 -14.08 5.01
CA ILE A 68 4.12 -13.24 6.21
C ILE A 68 4.40 -11.77 5.85
N ASP A 69 5.47 -11.51 5.07
CA ASP A 69 5.81 -10.15 4.63
C ASP A 69 4.71 -9.56 3.73
N MET A 70 4.11 -10.40 2.87
CA MET A 70 2.98 -10.01 2.03
C MET A 70 1.71 -9.74 2.85
N LEU A 71 1.47 -10.49 3.93
CA LEU A 71 0.36 -10.24 4.85
C LEU A 71 0.54 -8.92 5.61
N ASP A 72 1.75 -8.62 6.08
CA ASP A 72 2.08 -7.33 6.69
C ASP A 72 1.81 -6.19 5.69
N GLY A 73 2.32 -6.32 4.46
CA GLY A 73 2.06 -5.37 3.39
C GLY A 73 0.57 -5.21 3.05
N LEU A 74 -0.22 -6.28 3.13
CA LEU A 74 -1.68 -6.22 2.96
C LEU A 74 -2.33 -5.37 4.05
N ILE A 75 -1.94 -5.55 5.31
CA ILE A 75 -2.48 -4.77 6.43
C ILE A 75 -2.18 -3.27 6.21
N TYR A 76 -0.96 -2.92 5.83
CA TYR A 76 -0.60 -1.53 5.52
C TYR A 76 -1.40 -0.96 4.33
N ALA A 77 -1.64 -1.76 3.30
CA ALA A 77 -2.44 -1.35 2.16
C ALA A 77 -3.91 -1.09 2.55
N LEU A 78 -4.51 -1.96 3.37
CA LEU A 78 -5.89 -1.80 3.85
C LEU A 78 -6.05 -0.56 4.74
N VAL A 79 -5.07 -0.28 5.61
CA VAL A 79 -5.07 0.93 6.44
C VAL A 79 -4.94 2.18 5.56
N THR A 80 -4.06 2.15 4.54
CA THR A 80 -3.92 3.25 3.57
C THR A 80 -5.22 3.48 2.82
N ALA A 81 -5.82 2.43 2.27
CA ALA A 81 -7.09 2.49 1.55
C ALA A 81 -8.23 3.03 2.41
N GLY A 82 -8.35 2.57 3.66
CA GLY A 82 -9.34 3.06 4.60
C GLY A 82 -9.17 4.55 4.92
N THR A 83 -7.92 5.00 5.05
CA THR A 83 -7.61 6.42 5.31
C THR A 83 -8.00 7.29 4.13
N PHE A 84 -7.66 6.88 2.90
CA PHE A 84 -8.04 7.60 1.68
C PHE A 84 -9.55 7.60 1.43
N GLY A 85 -10.20 6.45 1.57
CA GLY A 85 -11.66 6.36 1.44
C GLY A 85 -12.40 7.21 2.48
N TRP A 86 -11.88 7.29 3.71
CA TRP A 86 -12.48 8.09 4.77
C TRP A 86 -12.33 9.60 4.54
N LEU A 87 -11.15 10.03 4.09
CA LEU A 87 -10.81 11.43 3.83
C LEU A 87 -11.15 11.90 2.41
N TRP A 88 -11.79 11.05 1.60
CA TRP A 88 -12.13 11.40 0.23
C TRP A 88 -13.10 12.60 0.18
N PRO A 89 -12.87 13.58 -0.71
CA PRO A 89 -13.77 14.71 -0.86
C PRO A 89 -15.16 14.23 -1.31
N ARG A 90 -16.19 14.69 -0.60
CA ARG A 90 -17.60 14.38 -0.88
C ARG A 90 -18.23 15.39 -1.83
#